data_AF-O67720-F1
#
_entry.id   AF-O67720-F1
#
_cell.length_a   1.000
_cell.length_b   1.000
_cell.length_c   1.000
_cell.angle_alpha   90.00
_cell.angle_beta   90.00
_cell.angle_gamma   90.00
#
_symmetry.space_group_name_H-M   'P 1'
#
loop_
_entity.id
_entity.type
_entity.pdbx_description
1 polymer ?
#
loop_
_entity_poly.entity_id
_entity_poly.type
_entity_poly.pdbx_seq_one_letter_code
_entity_poly.pdbx_strand_id
1 'polypeptide(L)'
;MKILIVSFDKTLVDSLKEHLAQHEVYTAKNAEEAITLSPSDIDLIIFDAISGAISEEEINELYSKKFKNQKYVILYDELFPVDPKNILPPNKVLVLRDSPPEEIIRRALEEKKEETKEEGIEIGASVPVEEELKTEKKEEKVEKEETGKAKVLVVSFDKKLTDNITNALKGKFSVEVVRNIKSVKEKGLEADIIVYDAISGSIAEKNLMELAEVPQLREKHFIILVDELFPIDVEKINLPNKSTLNRDAGAEAIAEEVEKVAQKVKKEEIKSMETEEVKEEKVREEIPEEVPQEVEEIKEEKPEMSEIKEKTEAISTKEKTPEAVQVLAEKLSDEKFIRSLLVEAISKELHGVREEIKAEVRDYIKNVLESIIREEIERAFAEVGVAKIIREETKRIVEEKIKELLK
;
A
#
# COMPACT_ATOMS: atom_id res chain seq x y z
N MET A 1 -24.93 29.07 -1.13
CA MET A 1 -24.33 27.73 -1.08
C MET A 1 -23.75 27.55 0.31
N LYS A 2 -24.04 26.42 0.94
CA LYS A 2 -23.50 26.03 2.23
C LYS A 2 -22.33 25.08 2.01
N ILE A 3 -21.17 25.43 2.55
CA ILE A 3 -19.92 24.73 2.35
C ILE A 3 -19.45 24.19 3.68
N LEU A 4 -19.06 22.93 3.72
CA LEU A 4 -18.42 22.33 4.88
C LEU A 4 -16.93 22.12 4.57
N ILE A 5 -16.05 22.66 5.41
CA ILE A 5 -14.62 22.39 5.37
C ILE A 5 -14.30 21.44 6.52
N VAL A 6 -13.74 20.27 6.20
CA VAL A 6 -13.28 19.28 7.17
C VAL A 6 -11.76 19.24 7.14
N SER A 7 -11.12 19.84 8.14
CA SER A 7 -9.66 19.89 8.26
C SER A 7 -9.22 20.21 9.68
N PHE A 8 -8.11 19.62 10.11
CA PHE A 8 -7.41 19.99 11.34
C PHE A 8 -6.48 21.20 11.17
N ASP A 9 -6.11 21.53 9.93
CA ASP A 9 -5.19 22.62 9.61
C ASP A 9 -5.92 23.96 9.62
N LYS A 10 -5.69 24.72 10.70
CA LYS A 10 -6.29 26.06 10.86
C LYS A 10 -5.87 27.02 9.76
N THR A 11 -4.63 26.93 9.26
CA THR A 11 -4.13 27.86 8.26
C THR A 11 -4.83 27.63 6.91
N LEU A 12 -5.03 26.37 6.53
CA LEU A 12 -5.81 25.99 5.36
C LEU A 12 -7.27 26.43 5.51
N VAL A 13 -7.88 26.17 6.67
CA VAL A 13 -9.27 26.54 6.95
C VAL A 13 -9.48 28.06 6.87
N ASP A 14 -8.59 28.84 7.47
CA ASP A 14 -8.69 30.31 7.48
C ASP A 14 -8.50 30.88 6.06
N SER A 15 -7.53 30.34 5.31
CA SER A 15 -7.29 30.71 3.91
C SER A 15 -8.50 30.41 3.02
N LEU A 16 -9.07 29.21 3.12
CA LEU A 16 -10.28 28.84 2.36
C LEU A 16 -11.50 29.68 2.77
N LYS A 17 -11.65 30.01 4.05
CA LYS A 17 -12.73 30.89 4.53
C LYS A 17 -12.67 32.29 3.93
N GLU A 18 -11.47 32.86 3.81
CA GLU A 18 -11.28 34.17 3.20
C GLU A 18 -11.73 34.18 1.73
N HIS A 19 -11.35 33.14 0.97
CA HIS A 19 -11.74 33.00 -0.44
C HIS A 19 -13.22 32.63 -0.64
N LEU A 20 -13.84 32.02 0.36
CA LEU A 20 -15.25 31.62 0.36
C LEU A 20 -16.15 32.58 1.14
N ALA A 21 -15.71 33.80 1.46
CA ALA A 21 -16.45 34.76 2.30
C ALA A 21 -17.85 35.12 1.78
N GLN A 22 -18.11 34.92 0.48
CA GLN A 22 -19.42 35.10 -0.16
C GLN A 22 -20.40 33.93 0.04
N HIS A 23 -19.95 32.85 0.69
CA HIS A 23 -20.72 31.65 0.96
C HIS A 23 -20.86 31.40 2.46
N GLU A 24 -21.82 30.55 2.83
CA GLU A 24 -22.00 30.17 4.23
C GLU A 24 -21.09 28.97 4.52
N VAL A 25 -20.03 29.20 5.30
CA VAL A 25 -18.98 28.20 5.55
C VAL A 25 -19.08 27.63 6.96
N TYR A 26 -19.19 26.32 7.05
CA TYR A 26 -19.12 25.50 8.25
C TYR A 26 -17.76 24.81 8.32
N THR A 27 -17.30 24.56 9.54
CA THR A 27 -16.01 23.89 9.77
C THR A 27 -16.15 22.77 10.77
N ALA A 28 -15.48 21.67 10.49
CA ALA A 28 -15.28 20.55 11.39
C ALA A 28 -13.82 20.09 11.31
N LYS A 29 -13.32 19.44 12.36
CA LYS A 29 -11.96 18.92 12.36
C LYS A 29 -11.88 17.53 11.74
N ASN A 30 -12.90 16.72 11.93
CA ASN A 30 -12.98 15.33 11.46
C ASN A 30 -14.42 14.97 11.01
N ALA A 31 -14.59 13.75 10.52
CA ALA A 31 -15.88 13.26 10.05
C ALA A 31 -16.95 13.23 11.16
N GLU A 32 -16.59 12.82 12.38
CA GLU A 32 -17.51 12.72 13.52
C GLU A 32 -18.09 14.09 13.92
N GLU A 33 -17.25 15.11 14.00
CA GLU A 33 -17.65 16.48 14.30
C GLU A 33 -18.51 17.05 13.17
N ALA A 34 -18.16 16.77 11.91
CA ALA A 34 -18.95 17.17 10.75
C ALA A 34 -20.37 16.56 10.78
N ILE A 35 -20.49 15.26 11.11
CA ILE A 35 -21.77 14.57 11.20
C ILE A 35 -22.62 15.11 12.34
N THR A 36 -22.00 15.42 13.48
CA THR A 36 -22.72 15.87 14.67
C THR A 36 -23.14 17.34 14.59
N LEU A 37 -22.24 18.24 14.18
CA LEU A 37 -22.43 19.69 14.34
C LEU A 37 -22.91 20.40 13.07
N SER A 38 -22.57 19.88 11.89
CA SER A 38 -22.90 20.59 10.64
C SER A 38 -24.37 20.40 10.30
N PRO A 39 -25.01 21.33 9.58
CA PRO A 39 -26.38 21.12 9.12
C PRO A 39 -26.42 20.02 8.03
N SER A 40 -27.60 19.46 7.77
CA SER A 40 -27.77 18.42 6.73
C SER A 40 -27.87 18.99 5.31
N ASP A 41 -28.11 20.28 5.16
CA ASP A 41 -28.30 20.98 3.89
C ASP A 41 -27.02 21.63 3.37
N ILE A 42 -25.87 21.00 3.63
CA ILE A 42 -24.60 21.33 2.98
C ILE A 42 -24.69 20.96 1.49
N ASP A 43 -24.17 21.82 0.62
CA ASP A 43 -24.13 21.61 -0.83
C ASP A 43 -22.77 21.03 -1.27
N LEU A 44 -21.69 21.51 -0.65
CA LEU A 44 -20.30 21.24 -1.02
C LEU A 44 -19.48 20.88 0.23
N ILE A 45 -18.65 19.86 0.11
CA ILE A 45 -17.73 19.42 1.16
C ILE A 45 -16.30 19.53 0.62
N ILE A 46 -15.45 20.27 1.33
CA ILE A 46 -14.01 20.29 1.11
C ILE A 46 -13.38 19.49 2.25
N PHE A 47 -12.72 18.38 1.92
CA PHE A 47 -12.16 17.46 2.89
C PHE A 47 -10.63 17.42 2.73
N ASP A 48 -9.91 17.69 3.81
CA ASP A 48 -8.46 17.64 3.89
C ASP A 48 -8.00 16.21 4.20
N ALA A 49 -7.61 15.47 3.17
CA ALA A 49 -7.22 14.08 3.25
C ALA A 49 -5.71 13.93 3.49
N ILE A 50 -5.25 14.39 4.66
CA ILE A 50 -3.84 14.31 5.09
C ILE A 50 -3.37 12.86 5.27
N SER A 51 -4.29 11.96 5.62
CA SER A 51 -3.94 10.60 6.04
C SER A 51 -4.62 9.57 5.16
N GLY A 52 -4.24 9.49 3.86
CA GLY A 52 -4.63 8.46 2.88
C GLY A 52 -5.79 7.54 3.30
N ALA A 53 -5.45 6.35 3.82
CA ALA A 53 -6.42 5.33 4.23
C ALA A 53 -7.41 5.77 5.33
N ILE A 54 -6.96 6.53 6.33
CA ILE A 54 -7.84 7.06 7.39
C ILE A 54 -8.84 8.05 6.78
N SER A 55 -8.36 8.93 5.90
CA SER A 55 -9.19 9.91 5.22
C SER A 55 -10.20 9.25 4.28
N GLU A 56 -9.86 8.15 3.62
CA GLU A 56 -10.80 7.35 2.83
C GLU A 56 -11.98 6.85 3.68
N GLU A 57 -11.69 6.27 4.85
CA GLU A 57 -12.71 5.80 5.80
C GLU A 57 -13.59 6.95 6.30
N GLU A 58 -12.99 8.07 6.70
CA GLU A 58 -13.72 9.25 7.19
C GLU A 58 -14.63 9.86 6.11
N ILE A 59 -14.16 9.98 4.86
CA ILE A 59 -14.97 10.47 3.74
C ILE A 59 -16.16 9.53 3.48
N ASN A 60 -15.92 8.22 3.54
CA ASN A 60 -16.96 7.21 3.36
C ASN A 60 -17.98 7.22 4.50
N GLU A 61 -17.54 7.52 5.72
CA GLU A 61 -18.40 7.70 6.87
C GLU A 61 -19.32 8.93 6.69
N LEU A 62 -18.77 10.08 6.27
CA LEU A 62 -19.54 11.27 5.94
C LEU A 62 -20.65 10.97 4.92
N TYR A 63 -20.27 10.27 3.85
CA TYR A 63 -21.16 9.90 2.75
C TYR A 63 -22.27 8.96 3.20
N SER A 64 -21.91 7.86 3.86
CA SER A 64 -22.86 6.82 4.25
C SER A 64 -23.86 7.31 5.32
N LYS A 65 -23.41 8.15 6.25
CA LYS A 65 -24.22 8.59 7.39
C LYS A 65 -25.08 9.83 7.09
N LYS A 66 -24.57 10.84 6.39
CA LYS A 66 -25.25 12.14 6.33
C LYS A 66 -25.25 12.82 4.95
N PHE A 67 -24.12 12.82 4.25
CA PHE A 67 -23.92 13.67 3.08
C PHE A 67 -23.85 12.86 1.77
N LYS A 68 -25.00 12.30 1.34
CA LYS A 68 -25.05 11.36 0.21
C LYS A 68 -25.02 12.01 -1.18
N ASN A 69 -25.45 13.26 -1.32
CA ASN A 69 -25.70 13.86 -2.65
C ASN A 69 -24.81 15.10 -2.91
N GLN A 70 -23.92 15.39 -1.98
CA GLN A 70 -23.05 16.57 -2.01
C GLN A 70 -21.91 16.37 -2.99
N LYS A 71 -21.36 17.49 -3.47
CA LYS A 71 -20.07 17.48 -4.16
C LYS A 71 -18.95 17.40 -3.13
N TYR A 72 -18.03 16.48 -3.33
CA TYR A 72 -16.83 16.29 -2.51
C TYR A 72 -15.60 16.81 -3.24
N VAL A 73 -14.85 17.69 -2.59
CA VAL A 73 -13.53 18.15 -3.03
C VAL A 73 -12.54 17.61 -2.03
N ILE A 74 -11.67 16.71 -2.49
CA ILE A 74 -10.77 15.96 -1.63
C ILE A 74 -9.37 16.48 -1.89
N LEU A 75 -8.80 17.11 -0.87
CA LEU A 75 -7.44 17.65 -0.89
C LEU A 75 -6.50 16.53 -0.47
N TYR A 76 -5.75 15.96 -1.42
CA TYR A 76 -4.88 14.83 -1.15
C TYR A 76 -3.41 15.23 -1.16
N ASP A 77 -2.62 14.51 -0.36
CA ASP A 77 -1.17 14.62 -0.32
C ASP A 77 -0.54 13.51 -1.18
N GLU A 78 0.58 13.79 -1.84
CA GLU A 78 1.32 12.79 -2.62
C GLU A 78 2.09 11.82 -1.71
N LEU A 79 2.46 12.26 -0.51
CA LEU A 79 3.15 11.42 0.48
C LEU A 79 2.20 10.39 1.10
N PHE A 80 0.92 10.75 1.22
CA PHE A 80 -0.14 9.90 1.78
C PHE A 80 -1.32 9.84 0.81
N PRO A 81 -1.14 9.19 -0.36
CA PRO A 81 -2.13 9.22 -1.41
C PRO A 81 -3.42 8.53 -0.98
N VAL A 82 -4.54 9.06 -1.47
CA VAL A 82 -5.85 8.41 -1.39
C VAL A 82 -6.11 7.64 -2.68
N ASP A 83 -6.72 6.45 -2.57
CA ASP A 83 -7.22 5.72 -3.72
C ASP A 83 -8.62 6.21 -4.12
N PRO A 84 -8.80 6.80 -5.32
CA PRO A 84 -10.10 7.25 -5.81
C PRO A 84 -11.16 6.13 -5.87
N LYS A 85 -10.73 4.86 -6.00
CA LYS A 85 -11.63 3.69 -6.07
C LYS A 85 -12.19 3.31 -4.70
N ASN A 86 -11.49 3.62 -3.61
CA ASN A 86 -11.95 3.36 -2.25
C ASN A 86 -12.91 4.45 -1.75
N ILE A 87 -12.95 5.62 -2.39
CA ILE A 87 -13.83 6.72 -2.02
C ILE A 87 -15.23 6.51 -2.65
N LEU A 88 -16.23 6.27 -1.81
CA LEU A 88 -17.61 5.97 -2.18
C LEU A 88 -18.38 7.13 -2.84
N PRO A 89 -18.24 8.41 -2.42
CA PRO A 89 -18.89 9.53 -3.08
C PRO A 89 -18.76 9.51 -4.62
N PRO A 90 -19.88 9.50 -5.37
CA PRO A 90 -19.83 9.52 -6.83
C PRO A 90 -19.45 10.91 -7.35
N ASN A 91 -19.95 11.98 -6.70
CA ASN A 91 -19.66 13.35 -7.07
C ASN A 91 -18.43 13.88 -6.32
N LYS A 92 -17.26 13.34 -6.66
CA LYS A 92 -15.96 13.75 -6.08
C LYS A 92 -15.02 14.37 -7.11
N VAL A 93 -14.17 15.27 -6.64
CA VAL A 93 -13.06 15.88 -7.36
C VAL A 93 -11.83 15.80 -6.45
N LEU A 94 -10.71 15.37 -7.01
CA LEU A 94 -9.43 15.29 -6.31
C LEU A 94 -8.59 16.51 -6.67
N VAL A 95 -7.99 17.14 -5.68
CA VAL A 95 -7.13 18.31 -5.84
C VAL A 95 -5.90 18.11 -4.95
N LEU A 96 -4.72 18.47 -5.43
CA LEU A 96 -3.51 18.43 -4.61
C LEU A 96 -3.66 19.38 -3.43
N ARG A 97 -3.29 18.93 -2.23
CA ARG A 97 -3.37 19.71 -0.99
C ARG A 97 -2.59 21.02 -1.07
N ASP A 98 -1.43 21.00 -1.71
CA ASP A 98 -0.55 22.16 -1.89
C ASP A 98 -1.00 23.10 -3.03
N SER A 99 -2.14 22.82 -3.67
CA SER A 99 -2.70 23.72 -4.68
C SER A 99 -3.06 25.07 -4.05
N PRO A 100 -2.91 26.18 -4.79
CA PRO A 100 -3.38 27.47 -4.33
C PRO A 100 -4.88 27.43 -3.93
N PRO A 101 -5.29 28.16 -2.87
CA PRO A 101 -6.68 28.23 -2.44
C PRO A 101 -7.65 28.57 -3.58
N GLU A 102 -7.24 29.45 -4.49
CA GLU A 102 -8.04 29.87 -5.65
C GLU A 102 -8.31 28.71 -6.61
N GLU A 103 -7.34 27.81 -6.81
CA GLU A 103 -7.50 26.61 -7.63
C GLU A 103 -8.47 25.64 -6.96
N ILE A 104 -8.33 25.42 -5.66
CA ILE A 104 -9.23 24.57 -4.87
C ILE A 104 -10.66 25.08 -5.00
N ILE A 105 -10.88 26.39 -4.80
CA ILE A 105 -12.21 26.99 -4.91
C ILE A 105 -12.74 26.90 -6.34
N ARG A 106 -11.91 27.14 -7.36
CA ARG A 106 -12.31 27.02 -8.77
C ARG A 106 -12.81 25.60 -9.06
N ARG A 107 -12.05 24.57 -8.70
CA ARG A 107 -12.42 23.16 -8.85
C ARG A 107 -13.66 22.79 -8.05
N ALA A 108 -13.81 23.40 -6.87
CA ALA A 108 -14.97 23.20 -6.02
C ALA A 108 -16.27 23.73 -6.64
N LEU A 109 -16.22 24.90 -7.28
CA LEU A 109 -17.38 25.58 -7.86
C LEU A 109 -17.69 25.15 -9.30
N GLU A 110 -16.77 24.48 -9.98
CA GLU A 110 -16.97 24.03 -11.35
C GLU A 110 -18.09 22.97 -11.46
N GLU A 111 -19.17 23.28 -12.19
CA GLU A 111 -20.28 22.35 -12.43
C GLU A 111 -19.86 21.30 -13.48
N LYS A 112 -19.99 20.01 -13.14
CA LYS A 112 -19.53 18.89 -13.95
C LYS A 112 -20.22 18.88 -15.33
N LYS A 113 -19.46 19.10 -16.41
CA LYS A 113 -19.73 18.43 -17.69
C LYS A 113 -19.31 16.98 -17.52
N GLU A 114 -20.23 16.05 -17.79
CA GLU A 114 -19.93 14.62 -17.85
C GLU A 114 -18.88 14.37 -18.95
N GLU A 115 -17.62 14.17 -18.55
CA GLU A 115 -16.64 13.49 -19.39
C GLU A 115 -16.16 12.24 -18.65
N THR A 116 -16.95 11.19 -18.82
CA THR A 116 -16.51 9.80 -18.76
C THR A 116 -15.57 9.57 -19.94
N LYS A 117 -14.31 9.98 -19.81
CA LYS A 117 -13.20 9.41 -20.58
C LYS A 117 -12.01 9.25 -19.67
N GLU A 118 -11.75 7.99 -19.39
CA GLU A 118 -10.46 7.47 -18.97
C GLU A 118 -9.40 7.94 -19.98
N GLU A 119 -8.81 9.11 -19.73
CA GLU A 119 -7.51 9.45 -20.31
C GLU A 119 -6.47 9.18 -19.23
N GLY A 120 -5.77 8.06 -19.44
CA GLY A 120 -4.62 7.67 -18.67
C GLY A 120 -3.63 8.82 -18.60
N ILE A 121 -3.46 9.36 -17.40
CA ILE A 121 -2.29 10.16 -17.08
C ILE A 121 -1.21 9.15 -16.72
N GLU A 122 -0.41 8.79 -17.72
CA GLU A 122 0.92 8.22 -17.50
C GLU A 122 1.74 9.23 -16.71
N ILE A 123 1.74 9.11 -15.37
CA ILE A 123 2.74 9.79 -14.54
C ILE A 123 4.01 8.95 -14.62
N GLY A 124 4.64 9.03 -15.79
CA GLY A 124 6.07 8.81 -15.93
C GLY A 124 6.79 10.02 -15.36
N ALA A 125 7.23 9.93 -14.12
CA ALA A 125 8.26 10.81 -13.58
C ALA A 125 9.01 10.02 -12.52
N SER A 126 10.06 9.37 -13.00
CA SER A 126 11.17 8.80 -12.26
C SER A 126 11.56 9.66 -11.06
N VAL A 127 11.31 9.14 -9.86
CA VAL A 127 11.96 9.63 -8.64
C VAL A 127 13.41 9.12 -8.69
N PRO A 128 14.43 9.98 -8.76
CA PRO A 128 15.80 9.55 -8.65
C PRO A 128 16.01 9.13 -7.20
N VAL A 129 16.14 7.82 -7.00
CA VAL A 129 16.65 7.25 -5.76
C VAL A 129 18.08 7.78 -5.62
N GLU A 130 18.26 8.79 -4.77
CA GLU A 130 19.57 9.17 -4.27
C GLU A 130 20.14 7.98 -3.50
N GLU A 131 20.95 7.19 -4.21
CA GLU A 131 21.91 6.28 -3.61
C GLU A 131 22.84 7.11 -2.73
N GLU A 132 22.73 6.88 -1.42
CA GLU A 132 23.75 7.27 -0.46
C GLU A 132 25.09 6.63 -0.89
N LEU A 133 25.90 7.45 -1.55
CA LEU A 133 27.33 7.29 -1.73
C LEU A 133 28.01 7.13 -0.36
N LYS A 134 28.13 5.88 0.09
CA LYS A 134 29.26 5.44 0.91
C LYS A 134 30.16 4.55 0.07
N THR A 135 31.05 5.27 -0.60
CA THR A 135 32.35 4.89 -1.13
C THR A 135 33.05 3.71 -0.46
N GLU A 136 33.80 3.01 -1.33
CA GLU A 136 34.91 2.09 -1.08
C GLU A 136 34.58 0.63 -0.68
N LYS A 137 34.46 -0.23 -1.70
CA LYS A 137 35.63 -0.94 -2.27
C LYS A 137 35.26 -1.68 -3.56
N LYS A 138 36.01 -1.38 -4.61
CA LYS A 138 36.07 -2.14 -5.86
C LYS A 138 36.42 -3.60 -5.55
N GLU A 139 35.49 -4.52 -5.80
CA GLU A 139 35.82 -5.83 -6.34
C GLU A 139 34.94 -6.05 -7.56
N GLU A 140 35.46 -5.65 -8.73
CA GLU A 140 35.04 -6.19 -10.01
C GLU A 140 35.24 -7.72 -9.97
N LYS A 141 34.14 -8.46 -9.89
CA LYS A 141 34.09 -9.85 -10.36
C LYS A 141 32.80 -10.05 -11.14
N VAL A 142 32.94 -9.74 -12.43
CA VAL A 142 32.32 -10.38 -13.59
C VAL A 142 31.19 -11.35 -13.26
N GLU A 143 29.99 -10.90 -13.63
CA GLU A 143 28.80 -11.67 -13.94
C GLU A 143 29.15 -13.08 -14.44
N LYS A 144 28.82 -14.08 -13.62
CA LYS A 144 28.41 -15.37 -14.13
C LYS A 144 26.92 -15.45 -13.90
N GLU A 145 26.18 -15.46 -15.00
CA GLU A 145 24.81 -15.91 -15.08
C GLU A 145 24.64 -17.17 -14.22
N GLU A 146 24.08 -17.02 -13.03
CA GLU A 146 23.64 -18.16 -12.21
C GLU A 146 22.27 -18.61 -12.74
N THR A 147 22.24 -19.10 -13.97
CA THR A 147 21.11 -19.85 -14.52
C THR A 147 20.93 -21.12 -13.68
N GLY A 148 19.93 -21.13 -12.80
CA GLY A 148 19.48 -22.35 -12.11
C GLY A 148 19.04 -22.22 -10.65
N LYS A 149 19.16 -21.04 -10.02
CA LYS A 149 18.61 -20.82 -8.67
C LYS A 149 17.16 -20.38 -8.78
N ALA A 150 16.26 -21.07 -8.08
CA ALA A 150 14.86 -20.68 -8.02
C ALA A 150 14.72 -19.28 -7.40
N LYS A 151 13.83 -18.47 -7.96
CA LYS A 151 13.56 -17.10 -7.54
C LYS A 151 12.48 -17.11 -6.46
N VAL A 152 12.80 -16.54 -5.30
CA VAL A 152 11.90 -16.42 -4.15
C VAL A 152 11.59 -14.95 -3.94
N LEU A 153 10.31 -14.60 -3.96
CA LEU A 153 9.85 -13.25 -3.69
C LEU A 153 9.31 -13.17 -2.26
N VAL A 154 9.89 -12.30 -1.43
CA VAL A 154 9.45 -12.06 -0.07
C VAL A 154 8.66 -10.76 -0.02
N VAL A 155 7.40 -10.85 0.42
CA VAL A 155 6.47 -9.73 0.54
C VAL A 155 6.25 -9.43 2.02
N SER A 156 6.96 -8.44 2.56
CA SER A 156 6.77 -8.01 3.95
C SER A 156 7.22 -6.56 4.13
N PHE A 157 6.55 -5.87 5.05
CA PHE A 157 6.95 -4.52 5.50
C PHE A 157 7.99 -4.58 6.63
N ASP A 158 8.14 -5.72 7.32
CA ASP A 158 9.06 -5.87 8.43
C ASP A 158 10.48 -6.12 7.92
N LYS A 159 11.32 -5.08 8.01
CA LYS A 159 12.73 -5.16 7.59
C LYS A 159 13.51 -6.26 8.30
N LYS A 160 13.25 -6.50 9.59
CA LYS A 160 13.96 -7.55 10.34
C LYS A 160 13.59 -8.93 9.82
N LEU A 161 12.30 -9.16 9.56
CA LEU A 161 11.82 -10.41 9.00
C LEU A 161 12.42 -10.64 7.61
N THR A 162 12.38 -9.62 6.73
CA THR A 162 12.94 -9.73 5.37
C THR A 162 14.44 -9.99 5.39
N ASP A 163 15.19 -9.30 6.26
CA ASP A 163 16.64 -9.47 6.37
C ASP A 163 16.98 -10.88 6.89
N ASN A 164 16.24 -11.38 7.89
CA ASN A 164 16.43 -12.72 8.45
C ASN A 164 16.14 -13.82 7.42
N ILE A 165 15.02 -13.72 6.70
CA ILE A 165 14.66 -14.68 5.64
C ILE A 165 15.68 -14.64 4.50
N THR A 166 16.07 -13.43 4.07
CA THR A 166 17.06 -13.25 3.00
C THR A 166 18.40 -13.88 3.38
N ASN A 167 18.84 -13.68 4.62
CA ASN A 167 20.06 -14.30 5.13
C ASN A 167 19.97 -15.83 5.22
N ALA A 168 18.83 -16.37 5.66
CA ALA A 168 18.61 -17.81 5.77
C ALA A 168 18.58 -18.52 4.41
N LEU A 169 18.07 -17.85 3.38
CA LEU A 169 17.97 -18.39 2.01
C LEU A 169 19.21 -18.08 1.15
N LYS A 170 20.12 -17.22 1.63
CA LYS A 170 21.28 -16.75 0.90
C LYS A 170 22.16 -17.92 0.46
N GLY A 171 22.43 -18.01 -0.84
CA GLY A 171 23.31 -19.00 -1.45
C GLY A 171 22.58 -20.14 -2.17
N LYS A 172 21.36 -20.51 -1.74
CA LYS A 172 20.54 -21.55 -2.38
C LYS A 172 19.53 -20.98 -3.38
N PHE A 173 18.99 -19.80 -3.08
CA PHE A 173 17.93 -19.15 -3.85
C PHE A 173 18.31 -17.72 -4.21
N SER A 174 17.70 -17.20 -5.28
CA SER A 174 17.71 -15.77 -5.57
C SER A 174 16.53 -15.13 -4.85
N VAL A 175 16.79 -14.30 -3.84
CA VAL A 175 15.75 -13.69 -3.01
C VAL A 175 15.56 -12.24 -3.41
N GLU A 176 14.33 -11.87 -3.71
CA GLU A 176 13.92 -10.49 -3.95
C GLU A 176 12.89 -10.07 -2.92
N VAL A 177 13.00 -8.84 -2.41
CA VAL A 177 12.11 -8.31 -1.37
C VAL A 177 11.26 -7.19 -1.95
N VAL A 178 9.95 -7.28 -1.75
CA VAL A 178 8.99 -6.24 -2.14
C VAL A 178 8.09 -5.88 -0.96
N ARG A 179 7.66 -4.63 -0.92
CA ARG A 179 6.81 -4.10 0.16
C ARG A 179 5.42 -3.70 -0.29
N ASN A 180 5.16 -3.69 -1.59
CA ASN A 180 3.90 -3.20 -2.13
C ASN A 180 3.31 -4.24 -3.09
N ILE A 181 1.99 -4.27 -3.20
CA ILE A 181 1.28 -5.26 -4.01
C ILE A 181 1.51 -5.08 -5.52
N LYS A 182 1.76 -3.84 -5.98
CA LYS A 182 2.03 -3.55 -7.40
C LYS A 182 3.32 -4.24 -7.85
N SER A 183 4.38 -4.11 -7.06
CA SER A 183 5.66 -4.80 -7.26
C SER A 183 5.52 -6.31 -7.13
N VAL A 184 4.58 -6.82 -6.32
CA VAL A 184 4.27 -8.27 -6.32
C VAL A 184 3.65 -8.70 -7.64
N LYS A 185 2.77 -7.89 -8.23
CA LYS A 185 2.16 -8.22 -9.53
C LYS A 185 3.17 -8.21 -10.67
N GLU A 186 4.15 -7.33 -10.63
CA GLU A 186 5.19 -7.23 -11.65
C GLU A 186 6.29 -8.28 -11.45
N LYS A 187 6.89 -8.32 -10.26
CA LYS A 187 8.05 -9.19 -9.94
C LYS A 187 7.64 -10.60 -9.56
N GLY A 188 6.41 -10.81 -9.09
CA GLY A 188 5.88 -12.13 -8.74
C GLY A 188 5.69 -13.05 -9.94
N LEU A 189 5.62 -12.50 -11.16
CA LEU A 189 5.56 -13.28 -12.40
C LEU A 189 6.86 -14.05 -12.63
N GLU A 190 7.99 -13.42 -12.29
CA GLU A 190 9.33 -14.02 -12.40
C GLU A 190 9.69 -14.92 -11.22
N ALA A 191 8.94 -14.85 -10.12
CA ALA A 191 9.18 -15.67 -8.94
C ALA A 191 8.58 -17.07 -9.10
N ASP A 192 9.25 -18.06 -8.52
CA ASP A 192 8.75 -19.44 -8.44
C ASP A 192 7.92 -19.63 -7.16
N ILE A 193 8.37 -19.00 -6.08
CA ILE A 193 7.79 -19.10 -4.73
C ILE A 193 7.61 -17.69 -4.18
N ILE A 194 6.42 -17.42 -3.64
CA ILE A 194 6.08 -16.14 -3.01
C ILE A 194 5.87 -16.37 -1.52
N VAL A 195 6.72 -15.77 -0.68
CA VAL A 195 6.55 -15.74 0.76
C VAL A 195 5.82 -14.45 1.11
N TYR A 196 4.59 -14.55 1.61
CA TYR A 196 3.73 -13.40 1.88
C TYR A 196 3.49 -13.25 3.39
N ASP A 197 3.86 -12.09 3.94
CA ASP A 197 3.60 -11.72 5.32
C ASP A 197 2.19 -11.16 5.49
N ALA A 198 1.34 -11.91 6.20
CA ALA A 198 -0.05 -11.56 6.43
C ALA A 198 -0.28 -10.77 7.73
N ILE A 199 0.74 -10.11 8.29
CA ILE A 199 0.64 -9.28 9.51
C ILE A 199 -0.52 -8.28 9.48
N SER A 200 -0.91 -7.79 8.30
CA SER A 200 -1.99 -6.80 8.15
C SER A 200 -3.41 -7.39 8.24
N GLY A 201 -3.57 -8.67 8.58
CA GLY A 201 -4.87 -9.30 8.83
C GLY A 201 -5.81 -9.20 7.62
N SER A 202 -6.99 -8.59 7.80
CA SER A 202 -8.00 -8.44 6.75
C SER A 202 -7.49 -7.75 5.47
N ILE A 203 -6.51 -6.83 5.59
CA ILE A 203 -5.87 -6.19 4.44
C ILE A 203 -5.05 -7.22 3.66
N ALA A 204 -4.30 -8.08 4.37
CA ALA A 204 -3.55 -9.17 3.76
C ALA A 204 -4.47 -10.17 3.06
N GLU A 205 -5.62 -10.50 3.66
CA GLU A 205 -6.62 -11.37 3.04
C GLU A 205 -7.14 -10.78 1.71
N LYS A 206 -7.53 -9.50 1.71
CA LYS A 206 -7.99 -8.80 0.48
C LYS A 206 -6.90 -8.76 -0.59
N ASN A 207 -5.67 -8.44 -0.21
CA ASN A 207 -4.52 -8.41 -1.09
C ASN A 207 -4.24 -9.78 -1.73
N LEU A 208 -4.29 -10.85 -0.93
CA LEU A 208 -4.09 -12.21 -1.42
C LEU A 208 -5.23 -12.65 -2.36
N MET A 209 -6.47 -12.24 -2.09
CA MET A 209 -7.59 -12.46 -3.01
C MET A 209 -7.36 -11.76 -4.35
N GLU A 210 -6.91 -10.50 -4.32
CA GLU A 210 -6.59 -9.74 -5.54
C GLU A 210 -5.44 -10.39 -6.33
N LEU A 211 -4.42 -10.92 -5.66
CA LEU A 211 -3.34 -11.67 -6.30
C LEU A 211 -3.84 -13.00 -6.89
N ALA A 212 -4.81 -13.64 -6.24
CA ALA A 212 -5.44 -14.86 -6.73
C ALA A 212 -6.29 -14.63 -7.99
N GLU A 213 -6.73 -13.40 -8.29
CA GLU A 213 -7.44 -13.09 -9.54
C GLU A 213 -6.51 -13.10 -10.75
N VAL A 214 -5.19 -12.89 -10.56
CA VAL A 214 -4.20 -12.89 -11.63
C VAL A 214 -3.82 -14.34 -11.99
N PRO A 215 -4.15 -14.85 -13.20
CA PRO A 215 -3.95 -16.25 -13.54
C PRO A 215 -2.49 -16.72 -13.41
N GLN A 216 -1.54 -15.90 -13.86
CA GLN A 216 -0.11 -16.22 -13.84
C GLN A 216 0.47 -16.30 -12.42
N LEU A 217 -0.09 -15.55 -11.47
CA LEU A 217 0.32 -15.63 -10.06
C LEU A 217 -0.38 -16.79 -9.36
N ARG A 218 -1.64 -17.06 -9.68
CA ARG A 218 -2.42 -18.15 -9.06
C ARG A 218 -1.74 -19.52 -9.17
N GLU A 219 -0.99 -19.76 -10.24
CA GLU A 219 -0.27 -21.03 -10.45
C GLU A 219 0.99 -21.15 -9.58
N LYS A 220 1.52 -20.04 -9.08
CA LYS A 220 2.72 -20.00 -8.23
C LYS A 220 2.45 -20.53 -6.83
N HIS A 221 3.50 -20.98 -6.14
CA HIS A 221 3.37 -21.46 -4.76
C HIS A 221 3.48 -20.31 -3.76
N PHE A 222 2.44 -20.12 -2.95
CA PHE A 222 2.41 -19.12 -1.89
C PHE A 222 2.70 -19.73 -0.52
N ILE A 223 3.63 -19.15 0.22
CA ILE A 223 3.85 -19.45 1.63
C ILE A 223 3.33 -18.25 2.42
N ILE A 224 2.22 -18.42 3.12
CA ILE A 224 1.55 -17.35 3.84
C ILE A 224 1.99 -17.41 5.31
N LEU A 225 2.67 -16.35 5.77
CA LEU A 225 3.07 -16.19 7.17
C LEU A 225 1.90 -15.55 7.93
N VAL A 226 1.26 -16.32 8.80
CA VAL A 226 0.07 -15.90 9.55
C VAL A 226 0.48 -15.50 10.96
N ASP A 227 0.05 -14.31 11.38
CA ASP A 227 0.23 -13.82 12.75
C ASP A 227 -0.96 -14.25 13.63
N GLU A 228 -0.68 -14.72 14.85
CA GLU A 228 -1.72 -15.14 15.80
C GLU A 228 -2.58 -13.96 16.27
N LEU A 229 -2.01 -12.75 16.26
CA LEU A 229 -2.73 -11.53 16.64
C LEU A 229 -3.70 -11.05 15.57
N PHE A 230 -3.43 -11.38 14.30
CA PHE A 230 -4.21 -10.95 13.14
C PHE A 230 -4.57 -12.16 12.26
N PRO A 231 -5.42 -13.08 12.75
CA PRO A 231 -5.75 -14.29 12.03
C PRO A 231 -6.51 -13.96 10.74
N ILE A 232 -6.15 -14.65 9.65
CA ILE A 232 -6.82 -14.56 8.36
C ILE A 232 -7.38 -15.92 7.95
N ASP A 233 -8.49 -15.91 7.21
CA ASP A 233 -9.10 -17.13 6.69
C ASP A 233 -8.47 -17.53 5.35
N VAL A 234 -7.39 -18.31 5.45
CA VAL A 234 -6.65 -18.77 4.27
C VAL A 234 -7.47 -19.68 3.34
N GLU A 235 -8.53 -20.32 3.84
CA GLU A 235 -9.35 -21.23 3.04
C GLU A 235 -10.21 -20.47 2.02
N LYS A 236 -10.62 -19.23 2.35
CA LYS A 236 -11.37 -18.36 1.44
C LYS A 236 -10.54 -17.86 0.25
N ILE A 237 -9.22 -17.87 0.37
CA ILE A 237 -8.30 -17.35 -0.64
C ILE A 237 -8.12 -18.40 -1.73
N ASN A 238 -8.52 -18.09 -2.97
CA ASN A 238 -8.49 -19.01 -4.12
C ASN A 238 -7.09 -19.19 -4.73
N LEU A 239 -6.11 -19.52 -3.89
CA LEU A 239 -4.77 -19.94 -4.27
C LEU A 239 -4.71 -21.48 -4.14
N PRO A 240 -4.57 -22.21 -5.26
CA PRO A 240 -4.50 -23.68 -5.24
C PRO A 240 -3.20 -24.19 -4.60
N ASN A 241 -2.09 -23.50 -4.88
CA ASN A 241 -0.77 -23.85 -4.39
C ASN A 241 -0.38 -22.92 -3.23
N LYS A 242 -0.86 -23.24 -2.02
CA LYS A 242 -0.49 -22.48 -0.82
C LYS A 242 -0.11 -23.36 0.36
N SER A 243 0.83 -22.89 1.17
CA SER A 243 1.13 -23.39 2.51
C SER A 243 1.03 -22.25 3.51
N THR A 244 0.74 -22.59 4.77
CA THR A 244 0.67 -21.63 5.86
C THR A 244 1.75 -21.94 6.88
N LEU A 245 2.37 -20.88 7.39
CA LEU A 245 3.34 -20.97 8.46
C LEU A 245 3.00 -19.91 9.52
N ASN A 246 3.28 -20.19 10.79
CA ASN A 246 3.20 -19.15 11.81
C ASN A 246 4.29 -18.11 11.55
N ARG A 247 3.94 -16.83 11.62
CA ARG A 247 4.87 -15.70 11.45
C ARG A 247 5.98 -15.70 12.51
N ASP A 248 5.68 -16.16 13.72
CA ASP A 248 6.65 -16.31 14.80
C ASP A 248 7.56 -17.55 14.63
N ALA A 249 7.33 -18.35 13.60
CA ALA A 249 8.29 -19.39 13.24
C ALA A 249 9.62 -18.72 12.87
N GLY A 250 10.71 -19.23 13.43
CA GLY A 250 12.06 -18.73 13.12
C GLY A 250 12.34 -18.73 11.61
N ALA A 251 13.22 -17.84 11.16
CA ALA A 251 13.56 -17.71 9.74
C ALA A 251 14.08 -19.03 9.12
N GLU A 252 14.66 -19.90 9.94
CA GLU A 252 15.09 -21.25 9.57
C GLU A 252 13.92 -22.14 9.17
N ALA A 253 12.80 -22.08 9.90
CA ALA A 253 11.61 -22.88 9.58
C ALA A 253 10.94 -22.40 8.28
N ILE A 254 10.92 -21.08 8.04
CA ILE A 254 10.47 -20.50 6.78
C ILE A 254 11.36 -20.99 5.64
N ALA A 255 12.69 -20.96 5.81
CA ALA A 255 13.63 -21.41 4.81
C ALA A 255 13.50 -22.91 4.50
N GLU A 256 13.30 -23.75 5.52
CA GLU A 256 13.05 -25.18 5.33
C GLU A 256 11.77 -25.45 4.53
N GLU A 257 10.70 -24.68 4.78
CA GLU A 257 9.46 -24.84 4.02
C GLU A 257 9.62 -24.39 2.58
N VAL A 258 10.34 -23.29 2.33
CA VAL A 258 10.73 -22.86 0.97
C VAL A 258 11.52 -23.96 0.26
N GLU A 259 12.46 -24.62 0.94
CA GLU A 259 13.23 -25.73 0.36
C GLU A 259 12.37 -26.94 0.00
N LYS A 260 11.43 -27.32 0.87
CA LYS A 260 10.49 -28.41 0.59
C LYS A 260 9.59 -28.09 -0.60
N VAL A 261 9.10 -26.85 -0.68
CA VAL A 261 8.27 -26.37 -1.79
C VAL A 261 9.08 -26.40 -3.08
N ALA A 262 10.31 -25.87 -3.08
CA ALA A 262 11.18 -25.86 -4.26
C ALA A 262 11.47 -27.28 -4.79
N GLN A 263 11.60 -28.27 -3.91
CA GLN A 263 11.73 -29.68 -4.33
C GLN A 263 10.45 -30.27 -4.93
N LYS A 264 9.27 -29.84 -4.47
CA LYS A 264 7.98 -30.26 -5.04
C LYS A 264 7.78 -29.65 -6.42
N VAL A 265 8.05 -28.36 -6.59
CA VAL A 265 7.95 -27.66 -7.88
C VAL A 265 8.83 -28.34 -8.93
N LYS A 266 10.09 -28.65 -8.59
CA LYS A 266 10.99 -29.40 -9.48
C LYS A 266 10.49 -30.80 -9.84
N LYS A 267 9.78 -31.49 -8.94
CA LYS A 267 9.23 -32.82 -9.21
C LYS A 267 7.98 -32.77 -10.10
N GLU A 268 7.15 -31.74 -9.98
CA GLU A 268 5.98 -31.57 -10.84
C GLU A 268 6.38 -31.25 -12.28
N GLU A 269 7.40 -30.40 -12.50
CA GLU A 269 7.94 -30.14 -13.84
C GLU A 269 8.46 -31.41 -14.53
N ILE A 270 9.20 -32.25 -13.81
CA ILE A 270 9.73 -33.52 -14.36
C ILE A 270 8.59 -34.49 -14.71
N LYS A 271 7.53 -34.53 -13.89
CA LYS A 271 6.39 -35.42 -14.12
C LYS A 271 5.54 -34.95 -15.31
N SER A 272 5.40 -33.64 -15.53
CA SER A 272 4.76 -33.13 -16.76
C SER A 272 5.53 -33.52 -18.02
N MET A 273 6.87 -33.46 -18.01
CA MET A 273 7.68 -33.88 -19.16
C MET A 273 7.55 -35.38 -19.45
N GLU A 274 7.61 -36.25 -18.45
CA GLU A 274 7.42 -37.70 -18.67
C GLU A 274 6.00 -38.05 -19.17
N THR A 275 4.98 -37.26 -18.80
CA THR A 275 3.61 -37.51 -19.27
C THR A 275 3.39 -37.01 -20.70
N GLU A 276 4.12 -35.97 -21.13
CA GLU A 276 4.14 -35.52 -22.52
C GLU A 276 4.92 -36.47 -23.42
N GLU A 277 6.11 -36.94 -23.01
CA GLU A 277 6.87 -37.92 -23.79
C GLU A 277 6.10 -39.24 -23.97
N VAL A 278 5.42 -39.74 -22.92
CA VAL A 278 4.60 -40.97 -23.04
C VAL A 278 3.36 -40.76 -23.90
N LYS A 279 2.82 -39.54 -24.00
CA LYS A 279 1.71 -39.24 -24.92
C LYS A 279 2.19 -39.11 -26.36
N GLU A 280 3.34 -38.49 -26.62
CA GLU A 280 3.91 -38.47 -27.97
C GLU A 280 4.33 -39.86 -28.44
N GLU A 281 4.85 -40.72 -27.55
CA GLU A 281 5.21 -42.09 -27.91
C GLU A 281 3.97 -42.95 -28.22
N LYS A 282 2.85 -42.76 -27.51
CA LYS A 282 1.60 -43.46 -27.84
C LYS A 282 0.84 -42.91 -29.05
N VAL A 283 0.95 -41.62 -29.35
CA VAL A 283 0.32 -41.04 -30.55
C VAL A 283 1.11 -41.40 -31.82
N ARG A 284 2.41 -41.74 -31.69
CA ARG A 284 3.21 -42.21 -32.84
C ARG A 284 2.95 -43.64 -33.29
N GLU A 285 2.27 -44.49 -32.51
CA GLU A 285 1.94 -45.85 -32.95
C GLU A 285 0.60 -45.99 -33.68
N GLU A 286 -0.26 -44.98 -33.69
CA GLU A 286 -1.56 -45.06 -34.37
C GLU A 286 -1.84 -43.79 -35.17
N ILE A 287 -1.51 -43.78 -36.47
CA ILE A 287 -2.34 -43.29 -37.60
C ILE A 287 -1.67 -43.75 -38.92
N PRO A 288 -2.41 -44.29 -39.90
CA PRO A 288 -1.84 -44.79 -41.14
C PRO A 288 -1.43 -43.66 -42.10
N GLU A 289 -0.35 -43.96 -42.80
CA GLU A 289 0.30 -43.25 -43.89
C GLU A 289 -0.66 -42.96 -45.07
N GLU A 290 -1.01 -41.68 -45.28
CA GLU A 290 -1.28 -41.13 -46.62
C GLU A 290 -1.05 -39.61 -46.64
N VAL A 291 -0.10 -39.23 -47.49
CA VAL A 291 0.49 -37.91 -47.80
C VAL A 291 -0.38 -37.16 -48.84
N PRO A 292 0.00 -36.00 -49.43
CA PRO A 292 0.79 -34.84 -48.98
C PRO A 292 0.09 -33.48 -49.28
N GLN A 293 0.34 -32.42 -48.50
CA GLN A 293 0.21 -31.04 -49.01
C GLN A 293 1.34 -30.13 -48.50
N GLU A 294 2.15 -29.72 -49.48
CA GLU A 294 2.86 -28.44 -49.67
C GLU A 294 3.11 -27.55 -48.43
N VAL A 295 4.38 -27.47 -48.01
CA VAL A 295 4.89 -26.43 -47.12
C VAL A 295 5.83 -25.54 -47.95
N GLU A 296 5.41 -24.29 -48.16
CA GLU A 296 6.20 -23.23 -48.77
C GLU A 296 7.46 -22.95 -47.95
N GLU A 297 8.61 -22.98 -48.64
CA GLU A 297 9.92 -22.58 -48.15
C GLU A 297 9.92 -21.08 -47.79
N ILE A 298 9.92 -20.76 -46.51
CA ILE A 298 10.36 -19.44 -46.02
C ILE A 298 11.87 -19.55 -45.76
N LYS A 299 12.65 -19.00 -46.69
CA LYS A 299 14.10 -18.79 -46.56
C LYS A 299 14.39 -17.72 -45.53
N GLU A 300 14.90 -18.12 -44.36
CA GLU A 300 15.64 -17.24 -43.45
C GLU A 300 17.13 -17.32 -43.77
N GLU A 301 17.62 -16.31 -44.51
CA GLU A 301 19.04 -16.09 -44.75
C GLU A 301 19.65 -15.34 -43.55
N LYS A 302 20.67 -15.97 -42.97
CA LYS A 302 21.56 -15.43 -41.93
C LYS A 302 22.17 -14.08 -42.36
N PRO A 303 22.13 -13.04 -41.50
CA PRO A 303 23.04 -11.92 -41.63
C PRO A 303 24.30 -12.19 -40.81
N GLU A 304 25.42 -12.37 -41.49
CA GLU A 304 26.75 -12.34 -40.90
C GLU A 304 27.10 -10.93 -40.44
N MET A 305 27.61 -10.84 -39.21
CA MET A 305 28.17 -9.63 -38.60
C MET A 305 29.30 -9.07 -39.47
N SER A 306 29.11 -7.87 -39.99
CA SER A 306 30.18 -7.09 -40.61
C SER A 306 30.61 -5.97 -39.66
N GLU A 307 31.90 -6.00 -39.36
CA GLU A 307 32.66 -5.09 -38.52
C GLU A 307 32.46 -3.62 -38.93
N ILE A 308 31.89 -2.82 -38.03
CA ILE A 308 31.78 -1.37 -38.20
C ILE A 308 33.12 -0.76 -37.78
N LYS A 309 34.00 -0.53 -38.76
CA LYS A 309 35.21 0.26 -38.62
C LYS A 309 34.87 1.74 -38.40
N GLU A 310 35.54 2.30 -37.40
CA GLU A 310 35.66 3.73 -37.13
C GLU A 310 35.94 4.54 -38.40
N LYS A 311 35.07 5.51 -38.66
CA LYS A 311 35.44 6.71 -39.41
C LYS A 311 34.80 7.92 -38.75
N THR A 312 35.64 8.60 -37.99
CA THR A 312 35.52 10.00 -37.59
C THR A 312 35.42 10.87 -38.83
N GLU A 313 34.26 11.49 -39.05
CA GLU A 313 34.18 12.72 -39.84
C GLU A 313 33.04 13.59 -39.30
N ALA A 314 33.40 14.84 -39.05
CA ALA A 314 32.64 15.82 -38.29
C ALA A 314 31.33 16.20 -38.98
N ILE A 315 30.21 16.03 -38.27
CA ILE A 315 28.94 16.67 -38.63
C ILE A 315 28.65 17.74 -37.57
N SER A 316 28.96 18.97 -37.96
CA SER A 316 28.48 20.19 -37.33
C SER A 316 27.01 20.36 -37.69
N THR A 317 26.11 20.18 -36.74
CA THR A 317 24.72 20.67 -36.84
C THR A 317 24.27 21.13 -35.47
N LYS A 318 24.13 22.45 -35.34
CA LYS A 318 23.45 23.15 -34.25
C LYS A 318 22.01 22.66 -34.16
N GLU A 319 21.68 21.86 -33.15
CA GLU A 319 20.30 21.67 -32.71
C GLU A 319 20.13 22.27 -31.31
N LYS A 320 19.10 23.11 -31.21
CA LYS A 320 18.79 23.96 -30.08
C LYS A 320 18.39 23.10 -28.88
N THR A 321 19.18 23.17 -27.81
CA THR A 321 18.78 22.65 -26.50
C THR A 321 17.55 23.41 -25.99
N PRO A 322 16.57 22.74 -25.35
CA PRO A 322 15.35 23.39 -24.90
C PRO A 322 15.66 24.32 -23.71
N GLU A 323 15.20 25.57 -23.79
CA GLU A 323 15.43 26.63 -22.80
C GLU A 323 15.07 26.21 -21.35
N ALA A 324 14.11 25.29 -21.16
CA ALA A 324 13.72 24.80 -19.85
C ALA A 324 14.87 24.13 -19.06
N VAL A 325 15.80 23.47 -19.76
CA VAL A 325 16.94 22.79 -19.12
C VAL A 325 18.02 23.79 -18.71
N GLN A 326 18.17 24.89 -19.46
CA GLN A 326 19.13 25.95 -19.11
C GLN A 326 18.66 26.75 -17.89
N VAL A 327 17.36 27.03 -17.76
CA VAL A 327 16.82 27.75 -16.59
C VAL A 327 16.95 26.91 -15.31
N LEU A 328 16.78 25.59 -15.39
CA LEU A 328 17.00 24.70 -14.25
C LEU A 328 18.48 24.60 -13.87
N ALA A 329 19.39 24.53 -14.85
CA ALA A 329 20.83 24.51 -14.59
C ALA A 329 21.33 25.82 -13.97
N GLU A 330 20.83 26.98 -14.40
CA GLU A 330 21.15 28.27 -13.77
C GLU A 330 20.62 28.35 -12.33
N LYS A 331 19.37 27.93 -12.08
CA LYS A 331 18.79 27.97 -10.72
C LYS A 331 19.43 26.99 -9.75
N LEU A 332 19.89 25.83 -10.22
CA LEU A 332 20.64 24.87 -9.40
C LEU A 332 22.08 25.34 -9.13
N SER A 333 22.59 26.32 -9.88
CA SER A 333 23.90 26.93 -9.59
C SER A 333 23.82 27.99 -8.48
N ASP A 334 22.63 28.46 -8.14
CA ASP A 334 22.44 29.43 -7.06
C ASP A 334 22.51 28.74 -5.69
N GLU A 335 23.65 28.87 -5.03
CA GLU A 335 23.94 28.31 -3.71
C GLU A 335 22.88 28.71 -2.65
N LYS A 336 22.25 29.87 -2.81
CA LYS A 336 21.14 30.32 -1.95
C LYS A 336 19.88 29.47 -2.10
N PHE A 337 19.58 29.02 -3.33
CA PHE A 337 18.42 28.19 -3.62
C PHE A 337 18.61 26.77 -3.10
N ILE A 338 19.81 26.19 -3.25
CA ILE A 338 20.15 24.90 -2.63
C ILE A 338 20.01 24.98 -1.12
N ARG A 339 20.52 26.04 -0.48
CA ARG A 339 20.38 26.23 0.97
C ARG A 339 18.93 26.35 1.41
N SER A 340 18.06 27.05 0.66
CA SER A 340 16.64 27.13 1.01
C SER A 340 15.93 25.78 0.89
N LEU A 341 16.20 25.02 -0.18
CA LEU A 341 15.65 23.68 -0.36
C LEU A 341 16.10 22.72 0.75
N LEU A 342 17.38 22.77 1.12
CA LEU A 342 17.92 21.92 2.18
C LEU A 342 17.31 22.26 3.55
N VAL A 343 17.14 23.56 3.85
CA VAL A 343 16.50 24.01 5.10
C VAL A 343 15.03 23.59 5.15
N GLU A 344 14.31 23.68 4.02
CA GLU A 344 12.92 23.25 3.92
C GLU A 344 12.77 21.73 4.11
N ALA A 345 13.62 20.94 3.44
CA ALA A 345 13.64 19.49 3.57
C ALA A 345 13.94 19.05 5.02
N ILE A 346 14.99 19.61 5.64
CA ILE A 346 15.34 19.31 7.03
C ILE A 346 14.21 19.71 7.99
N SER A 347 13.55 20.84 7.75
CA SER A 347 12.44 21.31 8.58
C SER A 347 11.20 20.41 8.46
N LYS A 348 10.91 19.90 7.25
CA LYS A 348 9.82 18.94 7.00
C LYS A 348 10.07 17.61 7.71
N GLU A 349 11.28 17.05 7.57
CA GLU A 349 11.68 15.80 8.25
C GLU A 349 11.65 15.93 9.77
N LEU A 350 12.20 17.02 10.32
CA LEU A 350 12.15 17.30 11.76
C LEU A 350 10.71 17.44 12.27
N HIS A 351 9.78 17.92 11.44
CA HIS A 351 8.39 18.05 11.83
C HIS A 351 7.69 16.67 11.93
N GLY A 352 7.96 15.77 10.97
CA GLY A 352 7.44 14.40 10.97
C GLY A 352 7.86 13.63 12.22
N VAL A 353 9.17 13.62 12.51
CA VAL A 353 9.72 12.97 13.72
C VAL A 353 9.11 13.55 15.00
N ARG A 354 8.87 14.87 15.04
CA ARG A 354 8.28 15.53 16.21
C ARG A 354 6.83 15.10 16.44
N GLU A 355 6.02 14.96 15.39
CA GLU A 355 4.64 14.52 15.54
C GLU A 355 4.54 13.02 15.87
N GLU A 356 5.44 12.19 15.33
CA GLU A 356 5.53 10.77 15.70
C GLU A 356 5.91 10.59 17.19
N ILE A 357 6.95 11.30 17.66
CA ILE A 357 7.33 11.31 19.09
C ILE A 357 6.17 11.79 19.96
N LYS A 358 5.42 12.80 19.52
CA LYS A 358 4.29 13.35 20.28
C LYS A 358 3.10 12.41 20.31
N ALA A 359 2.87 11.63 19.25
CA ALA A 359 1.86 10.57 19.24
C ALA A 359 2.26 9.45 20.22
N GLU A 360 3.49 8.96 20.12
CA GLU A 360 4.01 7.88 20.99
C GLU A 360 4.01 8.30 22.48
N VAL A 361 4.48 9.52 22.78
CA VAL A 361 4.46 10.07 24.14
C VAL A 361 3.03 10.25 24.66
N ARG A 362 2.08 10.65 23.80
CA ARG A 362 0.68 10.79 24.19
C ARG A 362 0.06 9.45 24.54
N ASP A 363 0.30 8.42 23.74
CA ASP A 363 -0.23 7.08 23.98
C ASP A 363 0.41 6.46 25.23
N TYR A 364 1.71 6.65 25.43
CA TYR A 364 2.38 6.26 26.67
C TYR A 364 1.77 6.95 27.90
N ILE A 365 1.60 8.27 27.86
CA ILE A 365 0.96 9.04 28.95
C ILE A 365 -0.46 8.53 29.21
N LYS A 366 -1.25 8.29 28.17
CA LYS A 366 -2.63 7.79 28.28
C LYS A 366 -2.67 6.43 28.98
N ASN A 367 -1.81 5.50 28.58
CA ASN A 367 -1.73 4.16 29.16
C ASN A 367 -1.28 4.20 30.64
N VAL A 368 -0.33 5.07 30.98
CA VAL A 368 0.12 5.26 32.37
C VAL A 368 -0.96 5.93 33.23
N LEU A 369 -1.68 6.92 32.71
CA LEU A 369 -2.79 7.53 33.44
C LEU A 369 -3.94 6.54 33.65
N GLU A 370 -4.28 5.75 32.64
CA GLU A 370 -5.36 4.76 32.75
C GLU A 370 -5.04 3.70 33.80
N SER A 371 -3.79 3.22 33.86
CA SER A 371 -3.37 2.26 34.87
C SER A 371 -3.41 2.84 36.29
N ILE A 372 -2.91 4.06 36.49
CA ILE A 372 -2.95 4.76 37.79
C ILE A 372 -4.39 5.01 38.24
N ILE A 373 -5.26 5.51 37.34
CA ILE A 373 -6.66 5.77 37.65
C ILE A 373 -7.37 4.46 38.01
N ARG A 374 -7.14 3.40 37.24
CA ARG A 374 -7.75 2.09 37.52
C ARG A 374 -7.31 1.56 38.88
N GLU A 375 -6.03 1.62 39.20
CA GLU A 375 -5.50 1.16 40.49
C GLU A 375 -6.06 1.97 41.66
N GLU A 376 -6.17 3.29 41.51
CA GLU A 376 -6.72 4.17 42.55
C GLU A 376 -8.23 3.95 42.73
N ILE A 377 -8.97 3.72 41.64
CA ILE A 377 -10.39 3.35 41.69
C ILE A 377 -10.58 2.00 42.38
N GLU A 378 -9.77 0.99 42.05
CA GLU A 378 -9.83 -0.33 42.69
C GLU A 378 -9.52 -0.24 44.19
N ARG A 379 -8.52 0.57 44.57
CA ARG A 379 -8.19 0.84 45.97
C ARG A 379 -9.35 1.54 46.69
N ALA A 380 -9.93 2.59 46.10
CA ALA A 380 -11.08 3.30 46.67
C ALA A 380 -12.29 2.37 46.82
N PHE A 381 -12.56 1.51 45.84
CA PHE A 381 -13.65 0.53 45.92
C PHE A 381 -13.40 -0.52 47.02
N ALA A 382 -12.15 -0.93 47.23
CA ALA A 382 -11.76 -1.84 48.30
C ALA A 382 -11.91 -1.17 49.68
N GLU A 383 -11.52 0.09 49.83
CA GLU A 383 -11.62 0.86 51.08
C GLU A 383 -13.07 1.17 51.48
N VAL A 384 -13.88 1.65 50.52
CA VAL A 384 -15.30 1.96 50.77
C VAL A 384 -16.09 0.66 51.00
N GLY A 385 -15.54 -0.50 50.61
CA GLY A 385 -16.23 -1.78 50.73
C GLY A 385 -17.53 -1.79 49.93
N VAL A 386 -17.55 -1.15 48.76
CA VAL A 386 -18.75 -1.03 47.92
C VAL A 386 -19.36 -2.39 47.61
N ALA A 387 -18.52 -3.42 47.43
CA ALA A 387 -18.99 -4.80 47.28
C ALA A 387 -19.84 -5.29 48.47
N LYS A 388 -19.51 -4.86 49.70
CA LYS A 388 -20.28 -5.15 50.91
C LYS A 388 -21.60 -4.37 50.91
N ILE A 389 -21.57 -3.08 50.56
CA ILE A 389 -22.77 -2.24 50.46
C ILE A 389 -23.75 -2.81 49.43
N ILE A 390 -23.26 -3.16 48.22
CA ILE A 390 -24.08 -3.77 47.16
C ILE A 390 -24.70 -5.08 47.64
N ARG A 391 -23.93 -5.94 48.33
CA ARG A 391 -24.46 -7.21 48.87
C ARG A 391 -25.53 -6.97 49.93
N GLU A 392 -25.33 -6.03 50.85
CA GLU A 392 -26.29 -5.71 51.89
C GLU A 392 -27.59 -5.15 51.29
N GLU A 393 -27.49 -4.25 50.32
CA GLU A 393 -28.66 -3.66 49.67
C GLU A 393 -29.40 -4.69 48.81
N THR A 394 -28.67 -5.52 48.06
CA THR A 394 -29.26 -6.62 47.27
C THR A 394 -29.99 -7.60 48.18
N LYS A 395 -29.38 -7.97 49.32
CA LYS A 395 -30.00 -8.86 50.30
C LYS A 395 -31.29 -8.25 50.86
N ARG A 396 -31.26 -6.95 51.20
CA ARG A 396 -32.44 -6.22 51.70
C ARG A 396 -33.58 -6.24 50.68
N ILE A 397 -33.29 -5.93 49.41
CA ILE A 397 -34.29 -5.94 48.33
C ILE A 397 -34.88 -7.34 48.16
N VAL A 398 -34.06 -8.39 48.17
CA VAL A 398 -34.51 -9.77 48.05
C VAL A 398 -35.40 -10.17 49.23
N GLU A 399 -35.03 -9.80 50.47
CA GLU A 399 -35.84 -10.07 51.65
C GLU A 399 -37.19 -9.34 51.63
N GLU A 400 -37.22 -8.08 51.18
CA GLU A 400 -38.47 -7.33 50.98
C GLU A 400 -39.36 -8.00 49.93
N LYS A 401 -38.79 -8.45 48.82
CA LYS A 401 -39.54 -9.15 47.76
C LYS A 401 -40.09 -10.50 48.22
N ILE A 402 -39.32 -11.26 49.00
CA ILE A 402 -39.80 -12.51 49.59
C ILE A 402 -40.95 -12.25 50.57
N LYS A 403 -40.89 -11.19 51.38
CA LYS A 403 -41.99 -10.81 52.30
C LYS A 403 -43.24 -10.35 51.56
N GLU A 404 -43.10 -9.66 50.43
CA GLU A 404 -44.24 -9.31 49.56
C GLU A 404 -44.92 -10.55 48.98
N LEU A 405 -44.14 -11.56 48.55
CA LEU A 405 -44.67 -12.78 47.93
C LEU A 405 -45.31 -13.76 48.92
N LEU A 406 -44.97 -13.68 50.22
CA LEU A 406 -45.52 -14.53 51.27
C LEU A 406 -46.78 -13.96 51.95
N LYS A 407 -47.20 -12.74 51.61
CA LYS A 407 -48.49 -12.16 51.99
C LYS A 407 -49.53 -12.45 50.92
#